data_AF-A0A7C3BTJ1-F1
#
_entry.id   AF-A0A7C3BTJ1-F1
#
_cell.length_a   1.000
_cell.length_b   1.000
_cell.length_c   1.000
_cell.angle_alpha   90.00
_cell.angle_beta   90.00
_cell.angle_gamma   90.00
#
_symmetry.space_group_name_H-M   'P 1'
#
loop_
_entity.id
_entity.type
_entity.pdbx_description
1 polymer ?
#
loop_
_entity_poly.entity_id
_entity_poly.type
_entity_poly.pdbx_seq_one_letter_code
_entity_poly.pdbx_strand_id
1 'polypeptide(L)' 'DDASLVIGETEYGIRFCSAVARGNLIATQFHPERSGEAGLRLYDNFLKYAQSVHGETIT' A
#
# COMPACT_ATOMS: atom_id res chain seq x y z
N ASP A 1 12.80 -7.64 12.35
CA ASP A 1 12.19 -6.47 11.69
C ASP A 1 12.99 -6.04 10.49
N ASP A 2 12.30 -5.66 9.40
CA ASP A 2 12.90 -5.03 8.22
C ASP A 2 12.19 -3.70 7.96
N ALA A 3 12.78 -2.63 8.48
CA ALA A 3 12.21 -1.29 8.37
C ALA A 3 12.17 -0.76 6.93
N SER A 4 12.92 -1.37 6.01
CA SER A 4 12.93 -0.95 4.60
C SER A 4 11.62 -1.23 3.87
N LEU A 5 10.78 -2.10 4.43
CA LEU A 5 9.47 -2.46 3.86
C LEU A 5 8.35 -1.47 4.26
N VAL A 6 8.60 -0.60 5.24
CA VAL A 6 7.60 0.34 5.76
C VAL A 6 7.45 1.51 4.79
N ILE A 7 6.23 1.70 4.28
CA ILE A 7 5.89 2.81 3.37
C ILE A 7 4.92 3.81 3.99
N GLY A 8 4.42 3.51 5.19
CA GLY A 8 3.57 4.41 5.97
C GLY A 8 3.70 4.14 7.46
N GLU A 9 3.86 5.21 8.22
CA GLU A 9 3.79 5.21 9.68
C GLU A 9 2.62 6.07 10.16
N THR A 10 2.13 5.78 11.35
CA THR A 10 1.09 6.58 12.02
C THR A 10 1.43 6.74 13.48
N GLU A 11 1.13 7.91 14.03
CA GLU A 11 1.29 8.21 15.45
C GLU A 11 -0.07 8.24 16.13
N TYR A 12 -0.27 7.34 17.09
CA TYR A 12 -1.45 7.31 17.95
C TYR A 12 -1.06 6.76 19.33
N GLY A 13 -0.62 7.65 20.23
CA GLY A 13 0.01 7.30 21.51
C GLY A 13 1.41 6.70 21.37
N ILE A 14 1.62 5.87 20.34
CA ILE A 14 2.90 5.34 19.87
C ILE A 14 3.01 5.49 18.36
N ARG A 15 4.23 5.49 17.82
CA ARG A 15 4.47 5.38 16.38
C ARG A 15 4.45 3.91 15.96
N PHE A 16 3.72 3.59 14.89
CA PHE A 16 3.63 2.23 14.36
C PHE A 16 3.56 2.22 12.84
N CYS A 17 3.92 1.09 12.24
CA CYS A 17 3.80 0.84 10.80
C CYS A 17 2.33 0.68 10.41
N SER A 18 1.81 1.57 9.56
CA SER A 18 0.43 1.55 9.07
C SER A 18 0.31 1.05 7.63
N ALA A 19 1.40 0.98 6.87
CA ALA A 19 1.45 0.36 5.56
C ALA A 19 2.84 -0.19 5.20
N VAL A 20 2.87 -1.33 4.50
CA VAL A 20 4.09 -1.99 3.99
C VAL A 20 3.98 -2.30 2.50
N ALA A 21 5.12 -2.37 1.82
CA ALA A 21 5.22 -2.90 0.46
C ALA A 21 6.48 -3.75 0.26
N ARG A 22 6.35 -4.84 -0.51
CA ARG A 22 7.46 -5.71 -0.90
C ARG A 22 7.16 -6.41 -2.23
N GLY A 23 7.86 -6.02 -3.29
CA GLY A 23 7.52 -6.51 -4.63
C GLY A 23 6.04 -6.20 -4.93
N ASN A 24 5.29 -7.19 -5.41
CA ASN A 24 3.86 -7.06 -5.69
C ASN A 24 2.94 -7.10 -4.45
N LEU A 25 3.49 -7.24 -3.23
CA LEU A 25 2.71 -7.22 -2.00
C LEU A 25 2.57 -5.78 -1.48
N ILE A 26 1.34 -5.36 -1.22
CA ILE A 26 1.01 -4.12 -0.50
C ILE A 26 -0.01 -4.48 0.58
N ALA A 27 0.20 -3.98 1.81
CA ALA A 27 -0.73 -4.20 2.92
C ALA A 27 -0.87 -2.94 3.77
N THR A 28 -2.09 -2.70 4.25
CA THR A 28 -2.45 -1.58 5.13
C THR A 28 -3.03 -2.10 6.43
N GLN A 29 -2.70 -1.45 7.55
CA GLN A 29 -3.35 -1.72 8.83
C GLN A 29 -4.77 -1.11 8.87
N PHE A 30 -4.96 0.04 8.26
CA PHE A 30 -6.28 0.66 8.13
C PHE A 30 -7.10 0.00 7.03
N HIS A 31 -8.41 0.27 7.06
CA HIS A 31 -9.41 -0.18 6.10
C HIS A 31 -9.61 0.87 5.00
N PRO A 32 -8.99 0.73 3.80
CA PRO A 32 -9.11 1.74 2.75
C PRO A 32 -10.58 1.97 2.34
N GLU A 33 -11.43 0.95 2.43
CA GLU A 33 -12.88 1.02 2.17
C GLU A 33 -13.64 1.92 3.14
N ARG A 34 -13.05 2.23 4.30
CA ARG A 34 -13.61 3.14 5.32
C ARG A 34 -13.01 4.54 5.24
N SER A 35 -12.08 4.80 4.31
CA SER A 35 -11.34 6.07 4.20
C SER A 35 -11.91 7.06 3.17
N GLY A 36 -13.11 6.82 2.64
CA GLY A 36 -13.78 7.73 1.70
C GLY A 36 -12.98 7.99 0.43
N GLU A 37 -12.89 9.25 0.01
CA GLU A 37 -12.17 9.63 -1.22
C GLU A 37 -10.68 9.25 -1.18
N ALA A 38 -10.03 9.36 -0.03
CA ALA A 38 -8.63 8.95 0.12
C ALA A 38 -8.46 7.44 -0.09
N GLY A 39 -9.41 6.64 0.38
CA GLY A 39 -9.46 5.20 0.15
C GLY A 39 -9.64 4.84 -1.32
N LEU A 40 -10.55 5.52 -2.01
CA LEU A 40 -10.76 5.34 -3.46
C LEU A 40 -9.51 5.69 -4.27
N ARG A 41 -8.81 6.77 -3.92
CA ARG A 41 -7.52 7.14 -4.54
C ARG A 41 -6.45 6.06 -4.30
N LEU A 42 -6.41 5.46 -3.12
CA LEU A 42 -5.50 4.35 -2.83
C LEU A 42 -5.80 3.14 -3.71
N TYR A 43 -7.08 2.76 -3.87
CA TYR A 43 -7.46 1.66 -4.77
C TYR A 43 -7.10 1.93 -6.23
N ASP A 44 -7.35 3.14 -6.73
CA ASP A 44 -6.96 3.52 -8.10
C ASP A 44 -5.44 3.40 -8.31
N ASN A 45 -4.64 3.88 -7.35
CA ASN A 45 -3.19 3.72 -7.38
C ASN A 45 -2.76 2.26 -7.33
N PHE A 46 -3.39 1.44 -6.49
CA PHE A 46 -3.11 0.00 -6.40
C PHE A 46 -3.39 -0.71 -7.73
N LEU A 47 -4.50 -0.41 -8.39
CA LEU A 47 -4.84 -1.01 -9.69
C LEU A 47 -3.84 -0.62 -10.77
N LYS A 48 -3.45 0.66 -10.85
CA LYS A 48 -2.41 1.14 -11.78
C LYS A 48 -1.06 0.46 -11.51
N TYR A 49 -0.70 0.32 -10.24
CA TYR A 49 0.50 -0.40 -9.84
C TYR A 49 0.45 -1.87 -10.28
N ALA A 50 -0.64 -2.59 -9.98
CA ALA A 50 -0.81 -3.99 -10.35
C ALA A 50 -0.70 -4.22 -11.86
N GLN A 51 -1.21 -3.29 -12.67
CA GLN A 51 -1.08 -3.31 -14.14
C GLN A 51 0.37 -3.11 -14.59
N SER A 52 1.12 -2.21 -13.94
CA SER A 52 2.53 -1.94 -14.28
C SER A 52 3.46 -3.13 -13.99
N VAL A 53 3.17 -3.92 -12.95
CA VAL A 53 3.98 -5.08 -12.55
C VAL A 53 3.73 -6.29 -13.46
N HIS A 54 2.59 -6.34 -14.17
CA HIS A 54 2.27 -7.42 -15.11
C HIS A 54 2.78 -7.17 -16.55
N GLY A 55 3.53 -6.08 -16.78
CA GLY A 55 4.09 -5.71 -18.08
C GLY A 55 5.32 -6.53 -18.54
N GLU A 56 5.80 -7.50 -17.76
CA GLU A 56 6.92 -8.40 -18.14
C GLU A 56 6.49 -9.74 -18.75
N THR A 57 5.27 -9.87 -19.28
CA THR A 57 4.92 -11.05 -20.11
C THR A 57 4.00 -10.63 -21.25
N ILE A 58 4.62 -10.27 -22.38
CA ILE A 58 4.37 -10.75 -23.76
C ILE A 58 5.36 -9.96 -24.66
N THR A 59 6.48 -10.59 -24.96
CA THR A 59 7.22 -10.46 -26.23
C THR A 59 7.66 -11.86 -26.62
#